data_AF-A0A6N6L3N3-F1
#
_entry.id   AF-A0A6N6L3N3-F1
#
_cell.length_a   1.000
_cell.length_b   1.000
_cell.length_c   1.000
_cell.angle_alpha   90.00
_cell.angle_beta   90.00
_cell.angle_gamma   90.00
#
_symmetry.space_group_name_H-M   'P 1'
#
loop_
_entity.id
_entity.type
_entity.pdbx_description
1 polymer ?
#
loop_
_entity_poly.entity_id
_entity_poly.type
_entity_poly.pdbx_seq_one_letter_code
_entity_poly.pdbx_strand_id
1 'polypeptide(L)'
;MNRLDKRKIAGWVAVGFSTAITCFWAFWGIIENFHEGWYFESLLSNIGLMFLQYLSPMLIFMGVALVSVIRPRVGGILHVVVALLAAWFFGAFTNTIVLLILLPLIGLGVLYWFGRPQPRKAALAMVVGLPFLTLIISGAEPILRVSQRIDDGKLNTRVVQGNGVSLMWAPDGPGWPRAGDNWYEAQRVCQHLSEDGLSVASSPQDIWRLPTVDEAVRSMARHGQNSVGVWDEETAKASYETRPDKESPLWNVCSQVIYWWTANEVDDEKAYMIVYDGKVWPRVKDFGPPYLGFRCVK
;
A
#
# COMPACT_ATOMS: atom_id res chain seq x y z
N MET A 1 -45.96 -19.79 16.33
CA MET A 1 -44.63 -19.28 15.91
C MET A 1 -43.70 -20.46 15.69
N ASN A 2 -43.21 -20.68 14.46
CA ASN A 2 -42.21 -21.71 14.20
C ASN A 2 -40.93 -21.39 14.99
N ARG A 3 -40.47 -22.32 15.85
CA ARG A 3 -39.18 -22.19 16.53
C ARG A 3 -38.10 -22.09 15.45
N LEU A 4 -37.40 -20.95 15.40
CA LEU A 4 -36.24 -20.78 14.53
C LEU A 4 -35.20 -21.87 14.85
N ASP A 5 -34.75 -22.56 13.81
CA ASP A 5 -33.71 -23.58 13.93
C ASP A 5 -32.38 -22.90 14.29
N LYS A 6 -31.94 -23.11 15.54
CA LYS A 6 -30.69 -22.54 16.08
C LYS A 6 -29.48 -22.88 15.22
N ARG A 7 -29.45 -24.05 14.55
CA ARG A 7 -28.36 -24.44 13.66
C ARG A 7 -28.35 -23.61 12.39
N LYS A 8 -29.53 -23.26 11.86
CA LYS A 8 -29.65 -22.37 10.70
C LYS A 8 -29.17 -20.97 11.04
N ILE A 9 -29.59 -20.44 12.20
CA ILE A 9 -29.13 -19.13 12.68
C ILE A 9 -27.60 -19.13 12.82
N ALA A 10 -27.03 -20.07 13.57
CA ALA A 10 -25.58 -20.15 13.77
C ALA A 10 -24.81 -20.27 12.44
N GLY A 11 -25.34 -21.06 11.50
CA GLY A 11 -24.76 -21.20 10.16
C GLY A 11 -24.79 -19.91 9.34
N TRP A 12 -25.89 -19.15 9.40
CA TRP A 12 -25.99 -17.87 8.70
C TRP A 12 -25.17 -16.76 9.36
N VAL A 13 -25.06 -16.76 10.69
CA VAL A 13 -24.16 -15.88 11.42
C VAL A 13 -22.70 -16.14 11.00
N ALA A 14 -22.29 -17.40 10.92
CA ALA A 14 -20.96 -17.78 10.43
C ALA A 14 -20.71 -17.26 9.01
N VAL A 15 -21.66 -17.50 8.09
CA VAL A 15 -21.59 -17.01 6.71
C VAL A 15 -21.49 -15.49 6.65
N GLY A 16 -22.29 -14.77 7.44
CA GLY A 16 -22.25 -13.30 7.48
C GLY A 16 -20.87 -12.78 7.89
N PHE A 17 -20.32 -13.31 8.99
CA PHE A 17 -19.00 -12.91 9.48
C PHE A 17 -17.87 -13.27 8.51
N SER A 18 -17.83 -14.51 8.00
CA SER A 18 -16.82 -14.91 7.02
C SER A 18 -16.90 -14.09 5.74
N THR A 19 -18.10 -13.76 5.28
CA THR A 19 -18.30 -12.90 4.10
C THR A 19 -17.80 -11.48 4.39
N ALA A 20 -18.12 -10.90 5.55
CA ALA A 20 -17.64 -9.57 5.93
C ALA A 20 -16.10 -9.51 6.02
N ILE A 21 -15.47 -10.50 6.64
CA ILE A 21 -14.00 -10.61 6.70
C ILE A 21 -13.42 -10.72 5.29
N THR A 22 -14.00 -11.55 4.43
CA THR A 22 -13.50 -11.74 3.06
C THR A 22 -13.68 -10.45 2.23
N CYS A 23 -14.80 -9.74 2.35
CA CYS A 23 -15.02 -8.43 1.73
C CYS A 23 -14.02 -7.38 2.23
N PHE A 24 -13.72 -7.36 3.53
CA PHE A 24 -12.73 -6.45 4.09
C PHE A 24 -11.35 -6.67 3.46
N TRP A 25 -10.90 -7.93 3.36
CA TRP A 25 -9.63 -8.25 2.72
C TRP A 25 -9.64 -8.04 1.20
N ALA A 26 -10.79 -8.21 0.54
CA ALA A 26 -10.95 -7.87 -0.87
C ALA A 26 -10.77 -6.36 -1.10
N PHE A 27 -11.43 -5.54 -0.28
CA PHE A 27 -11.34 -4.08 -0.29
C PHE A 27 -9.91 -3.60 -0.03
N TRP A 28 -9.32 -4.05 1.08
CA TRP A 28 -7.97 -3.63 1.47
C TRP A 28 -6.94 -4.11 0.44
N GLY A 29 -6.97 -5.39 0.08
CA GLY A 29 -6.02 -5.98 -0.85
C GLY A 29 -6.01 -5.32 -2.22
N ILE A 30 -7.19 -5.04 -2.81
CA ILE A 30 -7.22 -4.43 -4.14
C ILE A 30 -6.76 -2.97 -4.13
N ILE A 31 -7.05 -2.22 -3.06
CA ILE A 31 -6.61 -0.83 -2.93
C ILE A 31 -5.10 -0.78 -2.73
N GLU A 32 -4.55 -1.58 -1.82
CA GLU A 32 -3.11 -1.63 -1.56
C GLU A 32 -2.33 -2.13 -2.78
N ASN A 33 -2.87 -3.10 -3.52
CA ASN A 33 -2.25 -3.56 -4.76
C ASN A 33 -1.99 -2.40 -5.75
N PHE A 34 -2.96 -1.52 -5.94
CA PHE A 34 -2.80 -0.37 -6.84
C PHE A 34 -2.13 0.85 -6.16
N HIS A 35 -2.08 0.88 -4.83
CA HIS A 35 -1.38 1.92 -4.08
C HIS A 35 0.13 1.67 -4.08
N GLU A 36 0.56 0.44 -3.75
CA GLU A 36 1.95 0.06 -3.50
C GLU A 36 2.47 -1.03 -4.46
N GLY A 37 1.60 -1.94 -4.91
CA GLY A 37 2.00 -3.16 -5.64
C GLY A 37 2.14 -3.05 -7.16
N TRP A 38 1.56 -2.03 -7.79
CA TRP A 38 1.46 -1.93 -9.24
C TRP A 38 2.61 -1.09 -9.83
N TYR A 39 3.80 -1.70 -9.92
CA TYR A 39 5.03 -1.03 -10.35
C TYR A 39 5.95 -1.89 -11.23
N PHE A 40 5.59 -3.12 -11.60
CA PHE A 40 6.40 -3.86 -12.56
C PHE A 40 6.11 -3.40 -13.99
N GLU A 41 7.13 -3.42 -14.84
CA GLU A 41 6.94 -3.25 -16.30
C GLU A 41 6.10 -4.41 -16.88
N SER A 42 6.28 -5.61 -16.35
CA SER A 42 5.56 -6.81 -16.79
C SER A 42 4.17 -6.89 -16.15
N LEU A 43 3.13 -6.89 -16.99
CA LEU A 43 1.74 -7.13 -16.56
C LEU A 43 1.61 -8.44 -15.77
N LEU A 44 2.29 -9.51 -16.19
CA LEU A 44 2.22 -10.80 -15.50
C LEU A 44 2.81 -10.71 -14.09
N SER A 45 3.87 -9.92 -13.90
CA SER A 45 4.48 -9.73 -12.58
C SER A 45 3.55 -8.93 -11.65
N ASN A 46 2.90 -7.88 -12.16
CA ASN A 46 1.89 -7.14 -11.40
C ASN A 46 0.69 -8.02 -11.01
N ILE A 47 0.17 -8.83 -11.95
CA ILE A 47 -0.92 -9.77 -11.67
C ILE A 47 -0.48 -10.83 -10.64
N GLY A 48 0.74 -11.35 -10.78
CA GLY A 48 1.32 -12.30 -9.83
C GLY A 48 1.38 -11.71 -8.42
N LEU A 49 1.91 -10.48 -8.28
CA LEU A 49 1.98 -9.79 -7.00
C LEU A 49 0.59 -9.52 -6.42
N MET A 50 -0.36 -9.08 -7.25
CA MET A 50 -1.75 -8.85 -6.86
C MET A 50 -2.36 -10.08 -6.19
N PHE A 51 -2.22 -11.27 -6.80
CA PHE A 51 -2.82 -12.47 -6.25
C PHE A 51 -2.04 -13.07 -5.07
N LEU A 52 -0.71 -13.07 -5.13
CA LEU A 52 0.14 -13.73 -4.13
C LEU A 52 0.29 -12.91 -2.85
N GLN A 53 0.48 -11.59 -2.97
CA GLN A 53 0.74 -10.73 -1.83
C GLN A 53 -0.53 -10.02 -1.33
N TYR A 54 -1.29 -9.40 -2.23
CA TYR A 54 -2.35 -8.48 -1.81
C TYR A 54 -3.72 -9.14 -1.66
N LEU A 55 -4.10 -10.05 -2.56
CA LEU A 55 -5.38 -10.76 -2.52
C LEU A 55 -5.31 -12.12 -1.82
N SER A 56 -4.12 -12.60 -1.43
CA SER A 56 -4.00 -13.91 -0.77
C SER A 56 -4.79 -14.01 0.54
N PRO A 57 -4.90 -12.98 1.40
CA PRO A 57 -5.76 -13.07 2.59
C PRO A 57 -7.23 -13.27 2.22
N MET A 58 -7.75 -12.52 1.24
CA MET A 58 -9.12 -12.68 0.73
C MET A 58 -9.33 -14.12 0.22
N LEU A 59 -8.42 -14.62 -0.62
CA LEU A 59 -8.55 -15.96 -1.21
C LEU A 59 -8.50 -17.07 -0.15
N ILE A 60 -7.65 -16.93 0.87
CA ILE A 60 -7.56 -17.88 1.99
C ILE A 60 -8.87 -17.90 2.79
N PHE A 61 -9.37 -16.74 3.23
CA PHE A 61 -10.62 -16.68 4.00
C PHE A 61 -11.84 -17.14 3.19
N MET A 62 -11.90 -16.78 1.92
CA MET A 62 -12.94 -17.28 1.01
C MET A 62 -12.88 -18.80 0.87
N GLY A 63 -11.69 -19.37 0.63
CA GLY A 63 -11.50 -20.80 0.49
C GLY A 63 -11.90 -21.58 1.75
N VAL A 64 -11.49 -21.11 2.92
CA VAL A 64 -11.86 -21.71 4.21
C VAL A 64 -13.37 -21.61 4.46
N ALA A 65 -13.99 -20.47 4.15
CA ALA A 65 -15.44 -20.28 4.26
C ALA A 65 -16.22 -21.22 3.33
N LEU A 66 -15.77 -21.37 2.08
CA LEU A 66 -16.34 -22.31 1.10
C LEU A 66 -16.32 -23.74 1.61
N VAL A 67 -15.15 -24.22 2.08
CA VAL A 67 -15.04 -25.56 2.67
C VAL A 67 -15.94 -25.68 3.90
N SER A 68 -16.09 -24.62 4.68
CA SER A 68 -16.94 -24.61 5.87
C SER A 68 -18.44 -24.66 5.57
N VAL A 69 -18.88 -24.10 4.44
CA VAL A 69 -20.28 -24.25 3.99
C VAL A 69 -20.55 -25.66 3.43
N ILE A 70 -19.58 -26.24 2.71
CA ILE A 70 -19.73 -27.55 2.05
C ILE A 70 -19.55 -28.70 3.04
N ARG A 71 -18.49 -28.66 3.84
CA ARG A 71 -18.10 -29.68 4.84
C ARG A 71 -17.78 -29.01 6.18
N PRO A 72 -18.78 -28.69 6.99
CA PRO A 72 -18.57 -27.76 8.11
C PRO A 72 -17.64 -28.26 9.22
N ARG A 73 -17.51 -29.58 9.41
CA ARG A 73 -16.51 -30.13 10.34
C ARG A 73 -15.08 -29.93 9.84
N VAL A 74 -14.84 -30.21 8.55
CA VAL A 74 -13.52 -29.98 7.93
C VAL A 74 -13.20 -28.49 7.97
N GLY A 75 -14.16 -27.64 7.60
CA GLY A 75 -14.02 -26.19 7.67
C GLY A 75 -13.74 -25.67 9.08
N GLY A 76 -14.39 -26.23 10.10
CA GLY A 76 -14.10 -25.89 11.50
C GLY A 76 -12.66 -26.22 11.91
N ILE A 77 -12.12 -27.38 11.50
CA ILE A 77 -10.70 -27.71 11.70
C ILE A 77 -9.80 -26.72 10.94
N LEU A 78 -10.13 -26.39 9.68
CA LEU A 78 -9.33 -25.46 8.88
C LEU A 78 -9.24 -24.08 9.53
N HIS A 79 -10.32 -23.57 10.13
CA HIS A 79 -10.28 -22.31 10.86
C HIS A 79 -9.29 -22.36 12.04
N VAL A 80 -9.25 -23.47 12.79
CA VAL A 80 -8.28 -23.66 13.87
C VAL A 80 -6.86 -23.73 13.32
N VAL A 81 -6.64 -24.44 12.21
CA VAL A 81 -5.32 -24.50 11.56
C VAL A 81 -4.85 -23.11 11.10
N VAL A 82 -5.71 -22.34 10.45
CA VAL A 82 -5.39 -20.96 10.03
C VAL A 82 -5.13 -20.06 11.23
N ALA A 83 -5.89 -20.20 12.32
CA ALA A 83 -5.62 -19.47 13.55
C ALA A 83 -4.23 -19.81 14.11
N LEU A 84 -3.85 -21.10 14.17
CA LEU A 84 -2.51 -21.51 14.64
C LEU A 84 -1.39 -20.99 13.73
N LEU A 85 -1.59 -21.00 12.41
CA LEU A 85 -0.64 -20.43 11.46
C LEU A 85 -0.49 -18.91 11.65
N ALA A 86 -1.59 -18.19 11.85
CA ALA A 86 -1.58 -16.76 12.15
C ALA A 86 -0.88 -16.49 13.50
N ALA A 87 -1.14 -17.31 14.52
CA ALA A 87 -0.51 -17.19 15.83
C ALA A 87 1.01 -17.33 15.74
N TRP A 88 1.49 -18.29 14.95
CA TRP A 88 2.91 -18.48 14.69
C TRP A 88 3.50 -17.31 13.88
N PHE A 89 2.87 -16.95 12.77
CA PHE A 89 3.36 -15.92 11.84
C PHE A 89 3.48 -14.53 12.50
N PHE A 90 2.50 -14.14 13.31
CA PHE A 90 2.48 -12.84 13.98
C PHE A 90 3.10 -12.84 15.39
N GLY A 91 3.64 -13.97 15.86
CA GLY A 91 4.27 -14.08 17.18
C GLY A 91 3.30 -13.85 18.33
N ALA A 92 2.28 -14.71 18.47
CA ALA A 92 1.22 -14.56 19.48
C ALA A 92 1.71 -14.43 20.94
N PHE A 93 2.91 -14.93 21.25
CA PHE A 93 3.51 -14.83 22.59
C PHE A 93 4.15 -13.48 22.89
N THR A 94 4.51 -12.71 21.85
CA THR A 94 5.09 -11.38 21.98
C THR A 94 4.11 -10.27 21.60
N ASN A 95 3.00 -10.63 20.94
CA ASN A 95 2.00 -9.69 20.46
C ASN A 95 0.57 -10.13 20.86
N THR A 96 0.03 -9.51 21.90
CA THR A 96 -1.31 -9.80 22.42
C THR A 96 -2.43 -9.38 21.47
N ILE A 97 -2.17 -8.47 20.52
CA ILE A 97 -3.14 -8.05 19.49
C ILE A 97 -3.53 -9.24 18.60
N VAL A 98 -2.65 -10.23 18.46
CA VAL A 98 -2.92 -11.44 17.68
C VAL A 98 -4.16 -12.17 18.19
N LEU A 99 -4.50 -12.08 19.49
CA LEU A 99 -5.73 -12.66 20.04
C LEU A 99 -7.01 -12.12 19.37
N LEU A 100 -7.00 -10.87 18.90
CA LEU A 100 -8.12 -10.28 18.15
C LEU A 100 -8.33 -10.93 16.78
N ILE A 101 -7.31 -11.63 16.26
CA ILE A 101 -7.39 -12.42 15.03
C ILE A 101 -7.78 -13.87 15.37
N LEU A 102 -7.17 -14.46 16.41
CA LEU A 102 -7.37 -15.86 16.76
C LEU A 102 -8.81 -16.16 17.22
N LEU A 103 -9.35 -15.33 18.10
CA LEU A 103 -10.66 -15.58 18.70
C LEU A 103 -11.80 -15.58 17.67
N PRO A 104 -11.90 -14.61 16.74
CA PRO A 104 -12.89 -14.68 15.67
C PRO A 104 -12.73 -15.92 14.78
N LEU A 105 -11.51 -16.32 14.45
CA LEU A 105 -11.27 -17.51 13.61
C LEU A 105 -11.72 -18.80 14.29
N ILE A 106 -11.34 -19.00 15.55
CA ILE A 106 -11.79 -20.17 16.32
C ILE A 106 -13.31 -20.13 16.52
N GLY A 107 -13.87 -18.95 16.83
CA GLY A 107 -15.30 -18.74 16.97
C GLY A 107 -16.08 -19.09 15.70
N LEU A 108 -15.60 -18.65 14.52
CA LEU A 108 -16.14 -19.05 13.23
C LEU A 108 -16.07 -20.57 13.00
N GLY A 109 -14.95 -21.19 13.36
CA GLY A 109 -14.80 -22.64 13.30
C GLY A 109 -15.86 -23.38 14.11
N VAL A 110 -16.12 -22.93 15.34
CA VAL A 110 -17.19 -23.47 16.21
C VAL A 110 -18.57 -23.23 15.61
N LEU A 111 -18.85 -22.00 15.13
CA LEU A 111 -20.13 -21.66 14.52
C LEU A 111 -20.42 -22.53 13.29
N TYR A 112 -19.44 -22.77 12.42
CA TYR A 112 -19.60 -23.69 11.29
C TYR A 112 -19.73 -25.15 11.73
N TRP A 113 -18.99 -25.57 12.75
CA TRP A 113 -19.03 -26.95 13.24
C TRP A 113 -20.47 -27.40 13.56
N PHE A 114 -21.19 -26.55 14.31
CA PHE A 114 -22.57 -26.79 14.76
C PHE A 114 -23.64 -26.17 13.85
N GLY A 115 -23.30 -25.14 13.09
CA GLY A 115 -24.19 -24.41 12.20
C GLY A 115 -24.44 -25.10 10.86
N ARG A 116 -25.58 -24.81 10.24
CA ARG A 116 -26.00 -25.37 8.96
C ARG A 116 -26.74 -24.28 8.16
N PRO A 117 -26.03 -23.44 7.38
CA PRO A 117 -26.71 -22.44 6.57
C PRO A 117 -27.59 -23.13 5.52
N GLN A 118 -28.86 -22.76 5.46
CA GLN A 118 -29.82 -23.25 4.48
C GLN A 118 -30.66 -22.08 3.95
N PRO A 119 -30.84 -21.96 2.61
CA PRO A 119 -30.31 -22.85 1.56
C PRO A 119 -28.80 -22.65 1.32
N ARG A 120 -28.06 -23.75 1.11
CA ARG A 120 -26.59 -23.72 0.93
C ARG A 120 -26.15 -22.93 -0.30
N LYS A 121 -26.92 -22.98 -1.39
CA LYS A 121 -26.61 -22.25 -2.62
C LYS A 121 -26.51 -20.74 -2.38
N ALA A 122 -27.42 -20.18 -1.55
CA ALA A 122 -27.38 -18.77 -1.20
C ALA A 122 -26.15 -18.43 -0.34
N ALA A 123 -25.79 -19.30 0.61
CA ALA A 123 -24.57 -19.10 1.41
C ALA A 123 -23.30 -19.11 0.55
N LEU A 124 -23.18 -20.05 -0.40
CA LEU A 124 -22.06 -20.09 -1.34
C LEU A 124 -22.02 -18.86 -2.25
N ALA A 125 -23.18 -18.45 -2.77
CA ALA A 125 -23.29 -17.25 -3.59
C ALA A 125 -22.87 -15.98 -2.83
N MET A 126 -23.20 -15.86 -1.54
CA MET A 126 -22.76 -14.72 -0.72
C MET A 126 -21.26 -14.73 -0.46
N VAL A 127 -20.70 -15.88 -0.04
CA VAL A 127 -19.26 -16.02 0.28
C VAL A 127 -18.37 -15.73 -0.93
N VAL A 128 -18.84 -15.98 -2.15
CA VAL A 128 -18.08 -15.69 -3.38
C VAL A 128 -18.48 -14.34 -3.97
N GLY A 129 -19.77 -14.15 -4.22
CA GLY A 129 -20.28 -13.02 -4.99
C GLY A 129 -20.01 -11.68 -4.33
N LEU A 130 -20.17 -11.56 -3.01
CA LEU A 130 -19.98 -10.29 -2.32
C LEU A 130 -18.50 -9.85 -2.29
N PRO A 131 -17.52 -10.71 -1.94
CA PRO A 131 -16.12 -10.31 -2.01
C PRO A 131 -15.63 -9.96 -3.42
N PHE A 132 -16.06 -10.70 -4.46
CA PHE A 132 -15.71 -10.34 -5.84
C PHE A 132 -16.36 -9.02 -6.28
N LEU A 133 -17.61 -8.78 -5.87
CA LEU A 133 -18.27 -7.49 -6.11
C LEU A 133 -17.53 -6.36 -5.41
N THR A 134 -17.12 -6.55 -4.14
CA THR A 134 -16.28 -5.60 -3.42
C THR A 134 -14.95 -5.34 -4.15
N LEU A 135 -14.25 -6.39 -4.58
CA LEU A 135 -13.00 -6.27 -5.32
C LEU A 135 -13.19 -5.44 -6.60
N ILE A 136 -14.23 -5.71 -7.38
CA ILE A 136 -14.50 -4.99 -8.64
C ILE A 136 -14.81 -3.51 -8.36
N ILE A 137 -15.73 -3.23 -7.43
CA ILE A 137 -16.15 -1.86 -7.12
C ILE A 137 -14.96 -1.06 -6.56
N SER A 138 -14.23 -1.62 -5.60
CA SER A 138 -13.12 -0.93 -4.94
C SER A 138 -11.86 -0.86 -5.80
N GLY A 139 -11.68 -1.77 -6.76
CA GLY A 139 -10.58 -1.75 -7.72
C GLY A 139 -10.81 -0.88 -8.96
N ALA A 140 -12.05 -0.47 -9.23
CA ALA A 140 -12.41 0.25 -10.47
C ALA A 140 -11.73 1.62 -10.60
N GLU A 141 -11.74 2.46 -9.56
CA GLU A 141 -11.03 3.75 -9.62
C GLU A 141 -9.50 3.55 -9.62
N PRO A 142 -8.91 2.72 -8.74
CA PRO A 142 -7.46 2.56 -8.73
C PRO A 142 -6.90 2.00 -10.03
N ILE A 143 -7.58 1.02 -10.66
CA ILE A 143 -7.13 0.46 -11.95
C ILE A 143 -7.19 1.51 -13.06
N LEU A 144 -8.26 2.30 -13.13
CA LEU A 144 -8.38 3.40 -14.10
C LEU A 144 -7.26 4.42 -13.90
N ARG A 145 -7.02 4.83 -12.65
CA ARG A 145 -5.94 5.76 -12.30
C ARG A 145 -4.57 5.22 -12.74
N VAL A 146 -4.18 4.01 -12.33
CA VAL A 146 -2.86 3.48 -12.69
C VAL A 146 -2.71 3.22 -14.19
N SER A 147 -3.80 2.92 -14.90
CA SER A 147 -3.78 2.72 -16.36
C SER A 147 -3.57 4.00 -17.16
N GLN A 148 -3.80 5.16 -16.53
CA GLN A 148 -3.69 6.49 -17.13
C GLN A 148 -2.39 7.21 -16.75
N ARG A 149 -1.51 6.56 -15.98
CA ARG A 149 -0.23 7.14 -15.57
C ARG A 149 0.64 7.45 -16.79
N ILE A 150 1.22 8.64 -16.80
CA ILE A 150 2.23 9.00 -17.79
C ILE A 150 3.57 8.44 -17.35
N ASP A 151 4.14 7.58 -18.20
CA ASP A 151 5.54 7.14 -18.14
C ASP A 151 6.19 7.48 -19.48
N ASP A 152 7.08 8.46 -19.48
CA ASP A 152 7.81 8.88 -20.68
C ASP A 152 9.14 8.13 -20.88
N GLY A 153 9.45 7.15 -20.01
CA GLY A 153 10.65 6.29 -20.08
C GLY A 153 11.98 7.02 -19.89
N LYS A 154 11.95 8.31 -19.57
CA LYS A 154 13.12 9.19 -19.55
C LYS A 154 13.54 9.46 -18.11
N LEU A 155 14.47 8.65 -17.65
CA LEU A 155 14.99 8.67 -16.28
C LEU A 155 16.27 9.50 -16.10
N ASN A 156 16.66 10.30 -17.11
CA ASN A 156 17.79 11.22 -17.02
C ASN A 156 17.46 12.45 -16.15
N THR A 157 18.45 13.30 -15.91
CA THR A 157 18.30 14.57 -15.20
C THR A 157 17.19 15.41 -15.82
N ARG A 158 16.27 15.94 -15.00
CA ARG A 158 15.11 16.73 -15.46
C ARG A 158 15.02 18.06 -14.77
N VAL A 159 14.76 19.11 -15.53
CA VAL A 159 14.29 20.37 -14.97
C VAL A 159 12.77 20.28 -14.84
N VAL A 160 12.24 20.46 -13.63
CA VAL A 160 10.81 20.55 -13.37
C VAL A 160 10.50 22.00 -13.00
N GLN A 161 9.66 22.64 -13.80
CA GLN A 161 9.26 24.03 -13.64
C GLN A 161 7.75 24.12 -13.49
N GLY A 162 7.30 24.89 -12.51
CA GLY A 162 5.89 25.11 -12.25
C GLY A 162 5.67 25.64 -10.84
N ASN A 163 4.54 26.32 -10.62
CA ASN A 163 4.12 26.77 -9.29
C ASN A 163 5.21 27.55 -8.50
N GLY A 164 5.97 28.37 -9.21
CA GLY A 164 7.02 29.21 -8.62
C GLY A 164 8.34 28.48 -8.31
N VAL A 165 8.48 27.20 -8.64
CA VAL A 165 9.75 26.46 -8.51
C VAL A 165 10.34 26.09 -9.87
N SER A 166 11.66 26.06 -9.95
CA SER A 166 12.43 25.57 -11.11
C SER A 166 13.65 24.81 -10.60
N LEU A 167 13.50 23.49 -10.47
CA LEU A 167 14.51 22.61 -9.85
C LEU A 167 15.05 21.62 -10.87
N MET A 168 16.35 21.33 -10.80
CA MET A 168 16.94 20.21 -11.53
C MET A 168 16.93 18.97 -10.63
N TRP A 169 16.22 17.93 -11.06
CA TRP A 169 16.06 16.66 -10.36
C TRP A 169 17.04 15.61 -10.89
N ALA A 170 17.66 14.88 -9.96
CA ALA A 170 18.68 13.88 -10.25
C ALA A 170 18.19 12.78 -11.21
N PRO A 171 19.08 12.19 -12.03
CA PRO A 171 18.78 11.02 -12.86
C PRO A 171 18.64 9.75 -12.00
N ASP A 172 18.09 8.68 -12.58
CA ASP A 172 18.04 7.33 -11.98
C ASP A 172 19.47 6.87 -11.69
N GLY A 173 19.69 6.43 -10.46
CA GLY A 173 21.04 6.22 -9.93
C GLY A 173 21.13 6.56 -8.44
N PRO A 174 22.32 6.92 -7.93
CA PRO A 174 22.50 7.16 -6.49
C PRO A 174 21.62 8.30 -5.95
N GLY A 175 21.42 9.36 -6.74
CA GLY A 175 20.56 10.48 -6.36
C GLY A 175 19.05 10.22 -6.51
N TRP A 176 18.66 9.07 -7.08
CA TRP A 176 17.28 8.64 -7.25
C TRP A 176 17.19 7.10 -7.24
N PRO A 177 17.37 6.47 -6.07
CA PRO A 177 17.48 5.01 -5.99
C PRO A 177 16.13 4.32 -6.18
N ARG A 178 16.17 3.08 -6.71
CA ARG A 178 14.99 2.21 -6.89
C ARG A 178 14.60 1.42 -5.64
N ALA A 179 15.37 1.56 -4.57
CA ALA A 179 15.08 1.00 -3.26
C ALA A 179 15.23 2.10 -2.21
N GLY A 180 14.48 1.96 -1.13
CA GLY A 180 14.49 2.90 -0.04
C GLY A 180 15.72 2.82 0.87
N ASP A 181 15.92 3.89 1.63
CA ASP A 181 16.96 4.02 2.64
C ASP A 181 16.47 4.95 3.77
N ASN A 182 17.24 5.08 4.84
CA ASN A 182 16.96 6.02 5.93
C ASN A 182 17.31 7.47 5.52
N TRP A 183 16.86 8.43 6.33
CA TRP A 183 17.00 9.85 6.03
C TRP A 183 18.46 10.32 6.03
N TYR A 184 19.29 9.79 6.93
CA TYR A 184 20.71 10.15 7.03
C TYR A 184 21.50 9.73 5.79
N GLU A 185 21.25 8.51 5.29
CA GLU A 185 21.85 8.05 4.05
C GLU A 185 21.37 8.86 2.85
N ALA A 186 20.08 9.21 2.80
CA ALA A 186 19.54 10.07 1.75
C ALA A 186 20.24 11.45 1.72
N GLN A 187 20.42 12.08 2.88
CA GLN A 187 21.13 13.36 3.00
C GLN A 187 22.60 13.22 2.60
N ARG A 188 23.29 12.19 3.12
CA ARG A 188 24.71 11.92 2.81
C ARG A 188 24.91 11.73 1.32
N VAL A 189 24.07 10.90 0.68
CA VAL A 189 24.16 10.62 -0.75
C VAL A 189 23.95 11.88 -1.57
N CYS A 190 22.91 12.68 -1.29
CA CYS A 190 22.72 13.94 -2.01
C CYS A 190 23.92 14.88 -1.84
N GLN A 191 24.44 15.03 -0.63
CA GLN A 191 25.58 15.91 -0.36
C GLN A 191 26.86 15.51 -1.13
N HIS A 192 27.05 14.21 -1.35
CA HIS A 192 28.24 13.66 -2.00
C HIS A 192 28.02 13.35 -3.49
N LEU A 193 26.84 13.66 -4.04
CA LEU A 193 26.50 13.31 -5.41
C LEU A 193 27.32 14.15 -6.40
N SER A 194 27.91 13.50 -7.41
CA SER A 194 28.65 14.17 -8.49
C SER A 194 27.76 15.13 -9.28
N GLU A 195 28.35 16.13 -9.94
CA GLU A 195 27.59 17.17 -10.66
C GLU A 195 26.59 16.61 -11.68
N ASP A 196 26.94 15.50 -12.34
CA ASP A 196 26.13 14.78 -13.31
C ASP A 196 25.04 13.88 -12.68
N GLY A 197 25.09 13.66 -11.36
CA GLY A 197 24.14 12.85 -10.62
C GLY A 197 24.36 11.33 -10.69
N LEU A 198 25.45 10.87 -11.32
CA LEU A 198 25.64 9.45 -11.67
C LEU A 198 26.53 8.67 -10.69
N SER A 199 27.25 9.36 -9.80
CA SER A 199 28.17 8.74 -8.85
C SER A 199 28.19 9.44 -7.50
N VAL A 200 28.60 8.73 -6.44
CA VAL A 200 28.79 9.29 -5.10
C VAL A 200 30.29 9.48 -4.87
N ALA A 201 30.71 10.73 -4.67
CA ALA A 201 32.10 11.09 -4.41
C ALA A 201 32.52 10.75 -2.97
N SER A 202 33.83 10.66 -2.75
CA SER A 202 34.40 10.42 -1.42
C SER A 202 34.39 11.66 -0.52
N SER A 203 34.27 12.85 -1.10
CA SER A 203 34.13 14.12 -0.37
C SER A 203 32.80 14.79 -0.69
N PRO A 204 32.26 15.61 0.23
CA PRO A 204 31.10 16.45 -0.05
C PRO A 204 31.30 17.29 -1.32
N GLN A 205 30.26 17.32 -2.15
CA GLN A 205 30.20 18.16 -3.35
C GLN A 205 29.30 19.38 -3.12
N ASP A 206 28.28 19.25 -2.25
CA ASP A 206 27.32 20.30 -1.89
C ASP A 206 26.59 20.92 -3.10
N ILE A 207 26.48 20.14 -4.19
CA ILE A 207 25.76 20.51 -5.42
C ILE A 207 24.30 20.09 -5.32
N TRP A 208 24.05 18.87 -4.85
CA TRP A 208 22.72 18.29 -4.74
C TRP A 208 22.31 18.21 -3.28
N ARG A 209 21.00 18.27 -3.05
CA ARG A 209 20.38 18.16 -1.72
C ARG A 209 19.04 17.45 -1.81
N LEU A 210 18.49 17.07 -0.67
CA LEU A 210 17.08 16.73 -0.60
C LEU A 210 16.23 17.99 -0.91
N PRO A 211 15.08 17.84 -1.58
CA PRO A 211 14.14 18.93 -1.77
C PRO A 211 13.52 19.30 -0.41
N THR A 212 13.16 20.56 -0.24
CA THR A 212 12.28 20.95 0.88
C THR A 212 10.87 20.37 0.66
N VAL A 213 10.05 20.35 1.72
CA VAL A 213 8.64 19.95 1.61
C VAL A 213 7.91 20.86 0.64
N ASP A 214 8.07 22.18 0.75
CA ASP A 214 7.42 23.15 -0.15
C ASP A 214 7.85 22.93 -1.61
N GLU A 215 9.15 22.72 -1.87
CA GLU A 215 9.67 22.41 -3.21
C GLU A 215 9.09 21.12 -3.79
N ALA A 216 9.05 20.05 -2.99
CA ALA A 216 8.50 18.78 -3.41
C ALA A 216 6.99 18.90 -3.70
N VAL A 217 6.23 19.51 -2.79
CA VAL A 217 4.79 19.76 -2.91
C VAL A 217 4.49 20.58 -4.16
N ARG A 218 5.21 21.68 -4.39
CA ARG A 218 5.00 22.55 -5.56
C ARG A 218 5.40 21.90 -6.88
N SER A 219 6.28 20.91 -6.85
CA SER A 219 6.71 20.19 -8.06
C SER A 219 5.76 19.09 -8.50
N MET A 220 4.87 18.62 -7.61
CA MET A 220 3.97 17.51 -7.89
C MET A 220 3.10 17.77 -9.13
N ALA A 221 2.82 16.70 -9.87
CA ALA A 221 2.12 16.77 -11.15
C ALA A 221 1.19 15.58 -11.35
N ARG A 222 0.26 15.73 -12.28
CA ARG A 222 -0.57 14.65 -12.82
C ARG A 222 -0.89 14.92 -14.28
N HIS A 223 -0.82 13.89 -15.10
CA HIS A 223 -1.08 13.95 -16.53
C HIS A 223 -0.26 15.05 -17.25
N GLY A 224 1.00 15.21 -16.82
CA GLY A 224 1.92 16.20 -17.39
C GLY A 224 1.65 17.65 -16.99
N GLN A 225 0.68 17.90 -16.11
CA GLN A 225 0.35 19.22 -15.60
C GLN A 225 0.72 19.32 -14.11
N ASN A 226 1.19 20.49 -13.69
CA ASN A 226 1.48 20.76 -12.29
C ASN A 226 0.17 20.69 -11.46
N SER A 227 0.24 20.10 -10.27
CA SER A 227 -0.91 19.88 -9.38
C SER A 227 -1.29 21.10 -8.53
N VAL A 228 -0.55 22.21 -8.67
CA VAL A 228 -0.72 23.46 -7.92
C VAL A 228 -0.68 23.21 -6.42
N GLY A 229 0.37 22.52 -5.98
CA GLY A 229 0.56 22.14 -4.58
C GLY A 229 0.88 23.34 -3.69
N VAL A 230 0.23 23.44 -2.54
CA VAL A 230 0.53 24.45 -1.50
C VAL A 230 0.83 23.73 -0.19
N TRP A 231 1.97 24.05 0.40
CA TRP A 231 2.36 23.60 1.73
C TRP A 231 1.96 24.65 2.78
N ASP A 232 1.22 24.21 3.79
CA ASP A 232 0.90 24.99 4.98
C ASP A 232 1.80 24.50 6.13
N GLU A 233 2.78 25.32 6.49
CA GLU A 233 3.74 25.04 7.57
C GLU A 233 3.08 25.01 8.95
N GLU A 234 2.03 25.80 9.19
CA GLU A 234 1.37 25.87 10.49
C GLU A 234 0.59 24.59 10.80
N THR A 235 -0.10 24.06 9.78
CA THR A 235 -0.91 22.85 9.94
C THR A 235 -0.19 21.57 9.50
N ALA A 236 1.01 21.70 8.95
CA ALA A 236 1.79 20.62 8.35
C ALA A 236 0.99 19.83 7.30
N LYS A 237 0.29 20.54 6.42
CA LYS A 237 -0.57 19.93 5.39
C LYS A 237 -0.27 20.45 4.00
N ALA A 238 -0.24 19.53 3.05
CA ALA A 238 -0.23 19.84 1.63
C ALA A 238 -1.66 19.84 1.07
N SER A 239 -1.94 20.77 0.17
CA SER A 239 -3.19 20.86 -0.59
C SER A 239 -2.88 21.00 -2.08
N TYR A 240 -3.80 20.56 -2.94
CA TYR A 240 -3.62 20.52 -4.39
C TYR A 240 -4.94 20.83 -5.09
N GLU A 241 -4.88 21.54 -6.23
CA GLU A 241 -6.05 21.66 -7.11
C GLU A 241 -6.38 20.32 -7.77
N THR A 242 -5.34 19.58 -8.17
CA THR A 242 -5.46 18.22 -8.72
C THR A 242 -4.56 17.28 -7.93
N ARG A 243 -5.15 16.25 -7.31
CA ARG A 243 -4.37 15.23 -6.56
C ARG A 243 -3.30 14.62 -7.48
N PRO A 244 -2.00 14.72 -7.13
CA PRO A 244 -0.93 14.19 -7.95
C PRO A 244 -0.93 12.65 -7.95
N ASP A 245 -0.16 12.07 -8.87
CA ASP A 245 0.06 10.62 -8.91
C ASP A 245 1.51 10.28 -9.25
N LYS A 246 1.84 8.99 -9.16
CA LYS A 246 3.16 8.45 -9.45
C LYS A 246 3.44 8.42 -10.95
N GLU A 247 3.77 9.56 -11.52
CA GLU A 247 3.98 9.75 -12.96
C GLU A 247 5.27 10.53 -13.26
N SER A 248 5.74 10.42 -14.50
CA SER A 248 6.78 11.30 -15.06
C SER A 248 6.34 12.78 -14.98
N PRO A 249 7.29 13.72 -14.80
CA PRO A 249 8.73 13.54 -14.79
C PRO A 249 9.33 13.25 -13.40
N LEU A 250 8.52 13.31 -12.34
CA LEU A 250 9.01 13.16 -10.96
C LEU A 250 9.21 11.70 -10.59
N TRP A 251 8.20 10.86 -10.77
CA TRP A 251 8.23 9.51 -10.26
C TRP A 251 8.62 8.50 -11.33
N ASN A 252 9.31 7.45 -10.91
CA ASN A 252 9.55 6.28 -11.73
C ASN A 252 8.36 5.37 -11.48
N VAL A 253 7.46 5.29 -12.46
CA VAL A 253 6.23 4.48 -12.38
C VAL A 253 6.58 3.01 -12.12
N CYS A 254 7.72 2.56 -12.63
CA CYS A 254 8.22 1.19 -12.53
C CYS A 254 9.18 0.94 -11.33
N SER A 255 9.15 1.79 -10.31
CA SER A 255 9.89 1.62 -9.05
C SER A 255 8.94 1.18 -7.92
N GLN A 256 9.39 0.44 -6.92
CA GLN A 256 8.58 0.20 -5.71
C GLN A 256 8.49 1.43 -4.79
N VAL A 257 9.37 2.42 -4.98
CA VAL A 257 9.43 3.62 -4.13
C VAL A 257 8.17 4.46 -4.34
N ILE A 258 7.45 4.73 -3.26
CA ILE A 258 6.20 5.51 -3.24
C ILE A 258 6.25 6.68 -2.26
N TYR A 259 7.32 6.76 -1.47
CA TYR A 259 7.61 7.86 -0.56
C TYR A 259 9.00 8.41 -0.82
N TRP A 260 9.19 9.71 -0.64
CA TRP A 260 10.49 10.34 -0.62
C TRP A 260 10.74 11.10 0.67
N TRP A 261 11.97 11.00 1.16
CA TRP A 261 12.51 11.92 2.16
C TRP A 261 12.58 13.35 1.62
N THR A 262 12.36 14.31 2.52
CA THR A 262 12.58 15.74 2.29
C THR A 262 13.65 16.27 3.24
N ALA A 263 14.18 17.45 2.95
CA ALA A 263 15.20 18.10 3.78
C ALA A 263 14.66 18.61 5.12
N ASN A 264 13.34 18.82 5.25
CA ASN A 264 12.76 19.42 6.44
C ASN A 264 12.67 18.41 7.59
N GLU A 265 13.37 18.72 8.67
CA GLU A 265 13.25 18.03 9.95
C GLU A 265 11.99 18.49 10.68
N VAL A 266 11.39 17.58 11.43
CA VAL A 266 10.30 17.87 12.37
C VAL A 266 10.90 18.15 13.75
N ASP A 267 11.86 17.30 14.12
CA ASP A 267 12.63 17.32 15.36
C ASP A 267 13.93 16.51 15.16
N ASP A 268 14.68 16.29 16.22
CA ASP A 268 15.95 15.54 16.18
C ASP A 268 15.79 14.09 15.69
N GLU A 269 14.61 13.47 15.88
CA GLU A 269 14.35 12.06 15.55
C GLU A 269 13.60 11.88 14.23
N LYS A 270 12.89 12.92 13.74
CA LYS A 270 11.94 12.81 12.63
C LYS A 270 12.19 13.84 11.54
N ALA A 271 11.91 13.43 10.32
CA ALA A 271 11.86 14.28 9.15
C ALA A 271 10.55 14.07 8.39
N TYR A 272 10.21 15.02 7.52
CA TYR A 272 9.06 14.86 6.65
C TYR A 272 9.38 13.96 5.46
N MET A 273 8.41 13.10 5.12
CA MET A 273 8.36 12.38 3.85
C MET A 273 7.14 12.81 3.05
N ILE A 274 7.24 12.78 1.73
CA ILE A 274 6.14 13.01 0.80
C ILE A 274 5.76 11.72 0.09
N VAL A 275 4.46 11.46 -0.03
CA VAL A 275 3.88 10.35 -0.80
C VAL A 275 3.67 10.79 -2.24
N TYR A 276 3.74 9.88 -3.21
CA TYR A 276 3.43 10.21 -4.61
C TYR A 276 2.04 10.84 -4.84
N ASP A 277 1.10 10.62 -3.92
CA ASP A 277 -0.25 11.19 -3.98
C ASP A 277 -0.35 12.59 -3.32
N GLY A 278 0.79 13.15 -2.93
CA GLY A 278 0.96 14.51 -2.42
C GLY A 278 0.85 14.64 -0.90
N LYS A 279 0.50 13.57 -0.19
CA LYS A 279 0.45 13.67 1.28
C LYS A 279 1.85 13.82 1.86
N VAL A 280 1.94 14.54 2.98
CA VAL A 280 3.18 14.73 3.73
C VAL A 280 2.97 14.21 5.14
N TRP A 281 3.93 13.45 5.66
CA TRP A 281 3.84 12.86 7.00
C TRP A 281 5.20 12.91 7.71
N PRO A 282 5.21 13.08 9.05
CA PRO A 282 6.43 12.91 9.84
C PRO A 282 6.81 11.43 9.88
N ARG A 283 8.12 11.15 9.82
CA ARG A 283 8.65 9.79 9.94
C ARG A 283 9.99 9.77 10.67
N VAL A 284 10.25 8.71 11.42
CA VAL A 284 11.51 8.51 12.15
C VAL A 284 12.67 8.39 11.15
N LYS A 285 13.74 9.16 11.34
CA LYS A 285 14.87 9.27 10.40
C LYS A 285 15.53 7.92 10.11
N ASP A 286 15.60 7.03 11.09
CA ASP A 286 16.18 5.68 10.96
C ASP A 286 15.29 4.67 10.20
N PHE A 287 14.03 5.02 9.91
CA PHE A 287 13.09 4.12 9.25
C PHE A 287 13.31 4.10 7.73
N GLY A 288 14.04 3.12 7.21
CA GLY A 288 14.33 2.98 5.77
C GLY A 288 13.75 1.71 5.13
N PRO A 289 12.42 1.55 5.00
CA PRO A 289 11.85 0.41 4.27
C PRO A 289 12.13 0.55 2.76
N PRO A 290 12.10 -0.56 1.99
CA PRO A 290 12.42 -0.55 0.56
C PRO A 290 11.56 0.37 -0.32
N TYR A 291 10.41 0.83 0.16
CA TYR A 291 9.48 1.71 -0.56
C TYR A 291 9.64 3.22 -0.24
N LEU A 292 10.53 3.59 0.69
CA LEU A 292 10.80 4.97 1.10
C LEU A 292 12.21 5.37 0.69
N GLY A 293 12.32 6.10 -0.42
CA GLY A 293 13.61 6.53 -0.98
C GLY A 293 13.75 8.05 -0.94
N PHE A 294 14.39 8.59 -1.97
CA PHE A 294 14.57 10.02 -2.15
C PHE A 294 14.82 10.34 -3.63
N ARG A 295 14.76 11.62 -3.97
CA ARG A 295 15.28 12.13 -5.23
C ARG A 295 15.94 13.49 -4.99
N CYS A 296 17.23 13.61 -5.27
CA CYS A 296 17.96 14.84 -5.00
C CYS A 296 17.61 15.94 -6.02
N VAL A 297 17.74 17.19 -5.60
CA VAL A 297 17.55 18.39 -6.41
C VAL A 297 18.72 19.36 -6.30
N LYS A 298 18.87 20.23 -7.29
CA LYS A 298 19.75 21.41 -7.29
C LYS A 298 19.12 22.60 -8.02
#